data_AF-A0A1F6IMQ9-F1
#
_entry.id   AF-A0A1F6IMQ9-F1
#
_cell.length_a   1.000
_cell.length_b   1.000
_cell.length_c   1.000
_cell.angle_alpha   90.00
_cell.angle_beta   90.00
_cell.angle_gamma   90.00
#
_symmetry.space_group_name_H-M   'P 1'
#
loop_
_entity.id
_entity.type
_entity.pdbx_description
1 polymer ?
#
loop_
_entity_poly.entity_id
_entity_poly.type
_entity_poly.pdbx_seq_one_letter_code
_entity_poly.pdbx_strand_id
1 'polypeptide(L)'
;MKKSPKVRSRNKKLTLILCGFVIAIGAAVLSLLMQKQGSAQWCANSISCLSNLSGEFEENQDTAVFLGENIPVPSSLTQSASVSFPILGESTPIESGSTEQKTIYIDLTAQKLYAHQGDKIVFEMPISSGKWGQTPTGEFLVWSKLKFTRMKGGNKELGTYYNLPNVPYTMFFESKDVPRTRGFGIHGAYWHNNFGHPMSHGCVNLAPTDAEKLYYWADPPVLGITTQTTKESPGTKIVIYGTTPVE
;
A
#
# COMPACT_ATOMS: atom_id res chain seq x y z
N MET A 1 -42.29 -32.50 72.76
CA MET A 1 -41.51 -32.83 71.54
C MET A 1 -42.20 -32.27 70.30
N LYS A 2 -41.57 -31.35 69.56
CA LYS A 2 -41.58 -31.22 68.08
C LYS A 2 -40.75 -29.99 67.67
N LYS A 3 -39.60 -30.21 67.03
CA LYS A 3 -38.78 -29.19 66.38
C LYS A 3 -39.44 -28.77 65.06
N SER A 4 -39.42 -27.48 64.73
CA SER A 4 -39.74 -26.97 63.39
C SER A 4 -38.46 -26.42 62.72
N PRO A 5 -38.16 -26.72 61.45
CA PRO A 5 -36.89 -26.37 60.82
C PRO A 5 -36.93 -24.99 60.16
N LYS A 6 -35.92 -24.16 60.42
CA LYS A 6 -35.59 -22.98 59.60
C LYS A 6 -35.01 -23.45 58.27
N VAL A 7 -35.75 -23.25 57.18
CA VAL A 7 -35.20 -23.35 55.82
C VAL A 7 -35.55 -22.06 55.07
N ARG A 8 -34.62 -21.61 54.22
CA ARG A 8 -34.82 -20.69 53.08
C ARG A 8 -34.43 -19.22 53.28
N SER A 9 -33.13 -18.96 53.44
CA SER A 9 -32.52 -17.64 53.19
C SER A 9 -31.27 -17.70 52.28
N ARG A 10 -30.62 -18.86 52.16
CA ARG A 10 -29.40 -19.04 51.35
C ARG A 10 -29.63 -18.90 49.83
N ASN A 11 -30.79 -19.31 49.31
CA ASN A 11 -31.01 -19.35 47.86
C ASN A 11 -31.13 -17.96 47.22
N LYS A 12 -31.73 -16.96 47.89
CA LYS A 12 -31.91 -15.62 47.30
C LYS A 12 -30.59 -14.88 47.08
N LYS A 13 -29.63 -15.02 48.01
CA LYS A 13 -28.28 -14.42 47.87
C LYS A 13 -27.50 -15.09 46.75
N LEU A 14 -27.59 -16.42 46.61
CA LEU A 14 -26.92 -17.15 45.54
C LEU A 14 -27.51 -16.79 44.16
N THR A 15 -28.84 -16.63 44.06
CA THR A 15 -29.50 -16.20 42.82
C THR A 15 -29.13 -14.75 42.43
N LEU A 16 -29.04 -13.82 43.39
CA LEU A 16 -28.60 -12.46 43.11
C LEU A 16 -27.14 -12.39 42.64
N ILE A 17 -26.25 -13.19 43.24
CA ILE A 17 -24.84 -13.28 42.83
C ILE A 17 -24.73 -13.89 41.43
N LEU A 18 -25.49 -14.96 41.14
CA LEU A 18 -25.54 -15.55 39.80
C LEU A 18 -26.06 -14.56 38.75
N CYS A 19 -27.14 -13.82 39.04
CA CYS A 19 -27.66 -12.80 38.14
C CYS A 19 -26.65 -11.67 37.91
N GLY A 20 -25.95 -11.21 38.95
CA GLY A 20 -24.89 -10.20 38.83
C GLY A 20 -23.74 -10.67 37.94
N PHE A 21 -23.30 -11.94 38.08
CA PHE A 21 -22.28 -12.53 37.23
C PHE A 21 -22.75 -12.69 35.78
N VAL A 22 -23.99 -13.12 35.55
CA VAL A 22 -24.55 -13.26 34.18
C VAL A 22 -24.67 -11.90 33.49
N ILE A 23 -25.07 -10.85 34.22
CA ILE A 23 -25.13 -9.47 33.69
C ILE A 23 -23.73 -8.94 33.40
N ALA A 24 -22.76 -9.16 34.29
CA ALA A 24 -21.37 -8.73 34.08
C ALA A 24 -20.70 -9.47 32.90
N ILE A 25 -20.92 -10.78 32.78
CA ILE A 25 -20.46 -11.56 31.62
C ILE A 25 -21.17 -11.10 30.35
N GLY A 26 -22.48 -10.85 30.40
CA GLY A 26 -23.24 -10.32 29.27
C GLY A 26 -22.74 -8.95 28.82
N ALA A 27 -22.42 -8.05 29.75
CA ALA A 27 -21.86 -6.72 29.45
C ALA A 27 -20.41 -6.80 28.96
N ALA A 28 -19.60 -7.73 29.47
CA ALA A 28 -18.24 -7.97 28.99
C ALA A 28 -18.24 -8.60 27.59
N VAL A 29 -19.12 -9.58 27.33
CA VAL A 29 -19.33 -10.18 26.00
C VAL A 29 -19.89 -9.14 25.04
N LEU A 30 -20.84 -8.31 25.45
CA LEU A 30 -21.35 -7.21 24.63
C LEU A 30 -20.25 -6.17 24.37
N SER A 31 -19.41 -5.83 25.35
CA SER A 31 -18.26 -4.94 25.15
C SER A 31 -17.20 -5.56 24.23
N LEU A 32 -16.95 -6.87 24.31
CA LEU A 32 -16.10 -7.61 23.39
C LEU A 32 -16.70 -7.71 21.98
N LEU A 33 -18.03 -7.82 21.87
CA LEU A 33 -18.75 -7.81 20.59
C LEU A 33 -18.79 -6.41 19.98
N MET A 34 -18.92 -5.36 20.79
CA MET A 34 -18.83 -3.95 20.37
C MET A 34 -17.38 -3.58 20.00
N GLN A 35 -16.38 -4.09 20.71
CA GLN A 35 -14.96 -3.99 20.30
C GLN A 35 -14.70 -4.75 19.00
N LYS A 36 -15.35 -5.91 18.78
CA LYS A 36 -15.26 -6.66 17.51
C LYS A 36 -15.95 -5.96 16.34
N GLN A 37 -16.96 -5.14 16.58
CA GLN A 37 -17.65 -4.36 15.54
C GLN A 37 -16.89 -3.08 15.13
N GLY A 38 -15.78 -2.76 15.79
CA GLY A 38 -14.93 -1.60 15.49
C GLY A 38 -13.76 -1.85 14.52
N SER A 39 -13.69 -3.00 13.85
CA SER A 39 -12.66 -3.25 12.82
C SER A 39 -13.24 -3.13 11.41
N ALA A 40 -13.79 -1.95 11.08
CA ALA A 40 -13.91 -1.56 9.69
C ALA A 40 -12.47 -1.44 9.14
N GLN A 41 -12.06 -2.50 8.45
CA GLN A 41 -10.74 -2.80 7.88
C GLN A 41 -9.92 -1.55 7.51
N TRP A 42 -9.11 -1.06 8.45
CA TRP A 42 -8.08 -0.05 8.20
C TRP A 42 -6.98 -0.69 7.36
N CYS A 43 -7.05 -0.46 6.07
CA CYS A 43 -6.37 -1.28 5.09
C CYS A 43 -5.76 -0.37 4.02
N ALA A 44 -5.09 0.70 4.43
CA ALA A 44 -4.33 1.55 3.53
C ALA A 44 -2.84 1.25 3.70
N ASN A 45 -2.18 0.85 2.61
CA ASN A 45 -0.79 0.34 2.62
C ASN A 45 -0.64 -0.81 3.65
N SER A 46 -1.16 -1.97 3.28
CA SER A 46 -0.83 -3.24 3.91
C SER A 46 -0.82 -4.30 2.83
N ILE A 47 0.11 -5.25 2.90
CA ILE A 47 0.14 -6.39 1.97
C ILE A 47 -1.14 -7.23 2.09
N SER A 48 -1.81 -7.20 3.25
CA SER A 48 -3.14 -7.83 3.42
C SER A 48 -4.25 -7.15 2.59
N CYS A 49 -3.98 -5.97 2.05
CA CYS A 49 -4.85 -5.19 1.16
C CYS A 49 -4.43 -5.31 -0.31
N LEU A 50 -3.24 -5.85 -0.56
CA LEU A 50 -2.76 -6.26 -1.88
C LEU A 50 -3.24 -7.69 -2.10
N SER A 51 -4.44 -7.84 -2.68
CA SER A 51 -5.04 -9.15 -2.90
C SER A 51 -4.33 -9.97 -3.97
N ASN A 52 -3.51 -9.32 -4.81
CA ASN A 52 -2.84 -9.96 -5.94
C ASN A 52 -1.45 -9.36 -6.20
N LEU A 53 -0.40 -10.18 -6.04
CA LEU A 53 0.98 -9.86 -6.37
C LEU A 53 1.47 -10.58 -7.65
N SER A 54 0.55 -11.03 -8.52
CA SER A 54 0.89 -11.73 -9.77
C SER A 54 1.49 -10.80 -10.83
N GLY A 55 1.22 -9.49 -10.74
CA GLY A 55 1.63 -8.52 -11.75
C GLY A 55 0.71 -8.47 -12.96
N GLU A 56 -0.31 -9.33 -13.01
CA GLU A 56 -1.21 -9.48 -14.14
C GLU A 56 -2.20 -8.32 -14.26
N PHE A 57 -2.58 -8.04 -15.48
CA PHE A 57 -3.63 -7.08 -15.79
C PHE A 57 -5.00 -7.72 -15.52
N GLU A 58 -5.86 -7.03 -14.76
CA GLU A 58 -7.25 -7.41 -14.55
C GLU A 58 -8.10 -6.91 -15.73
N GLU A 59 -8.54 -7.84 -16.57
CA GLU A 59 -9.45 -7.55 -17.69
C GLU A 59 -10.84 -7.10 -17.19
N ASN A 60 -11.57 -6.39 -18.08
CA ASN A 60 -12.95 -5.94 -17.84
C ASN A 60 -13.11 -5.06 -16.58
N GLN A 61 -12.08 -4.27 -16.26
CA GLN A 61 -12.10 -3.28 -15.19
C GLN A 61 -12.21 -1.87 -15.78
N ASP A 62 -13.43 -1.42 -16.06
CA ASP A 62 -13.66 -0.10 -16.66
C ASP A 62 -13.82 1.02 -15.61
N THR A 63 -13.99 0.66 -14.34
CA THR A 63 -14.27 1.59 -13.24
C THR A 63 -13.40 1.31 -12.03
N ALA A 64 -12.85 2.38 -11.46
CA ALA A 64 -12.16 2.38 -10.17
C ALA A 64 -12.90 3.28 -9.17
N VAL A 65 -12.56 3.17 -7.89
CA VAL A 65 -13.08 4.05 -6.83
C VAL A 65 -11.93 4.83 -6.21
N PHE A 66 -12.05 6.16 -6.15
CA PHE A 66 -11.09 7.03 -5.47
C PHE A 66 -11.84 8.08 -4.66
N LEU A 67 -11.53 8.20 -3.36
CA LEU A 67 -12.23 9.07 -2.42
C LEU A 67 -13.76 8.86 -2.40
N GLY A 68 -14.18 7.61 -2.52
CA GLY A 68 -15.60 7.22 -2.59
C GLY A 68 -16.26 7.44 -3.95
N GLU A 69 -15.62 8.13 -4.88
CA GLU A 69 -16.17 8.44 -6.21
C GLU A 69 -15.75 7.41 -7.26
N ASN A 70 -16.66 7.10 -8.19
CA ASN A 70 -16.34 6.25 -9.34
C ASN A 70 -15.57 7.07 -10.39
N ILE A 71 -14.48 6.50 -10.88
CA ILE A 71 -13.64 7.09 -11.93
C ILE A 71 -13.40 6.07 -13.04
N PRO A 72 -13.25 6.51 -14.30
CA PRO A 72 -12.91 5.61 -15.38
C PRO A 72 -11.47 5.09 -15.25
N VAL A 73 -11.27 3.82 -15.58
CA VAL A 73 -9.92 3.25 -15.76
C VAL A 73 -9.45 3.58 -17.18
N PRO A 74 -8.29 4.22 -17.38
CA PRO A 74 -7.85 4.58 -18.72
C PRO A 74 -7.56 3.36 -19.60
N SER A 75 -8.09 3.38 -20.83
CA SER A 75 -7.79 2.37 -21.86
C SER A 75 -6.32 2.37 -22.31
N SER A 76 -5.54 3.41 -21.99
CA SER A 76 -4.10 3.38 -22.22
C SER A 76 -3.40 2.30 -21.39
N LEU A 77 -3.94 1.91 -20.22
CA LEU A 77 -3.37 0.84 -19.41
C LEU A 77 -3.50 -0.55 -20.08
N THR A 78 -4.57 -0.79 -20.83
CA THR A 78 -4.75 -2.04 -21.60
C THR A 78 -3.78 -2.11 -22.78
N GLN A 79 -3.46 -0.98 -23.40
CA GLN A 79 -2.41 -0.90 -24.43
C GLN A 79 -1.04 -1.22 -23.83
N SER A 80 -0.69 -0.64 -22.68
CA SER A 80 0.55 -0.98 -21.97
C SER A 80 0.62 -2.44 -21.54
N ALA A 81 -0.51 -3.10 -21.26
CA ALA A 81 -0.57 -4.52 -20.94
C ALA A 81 -0.26 -5.43 -22.15
N SER A 82 -0.67 -5.01 -23.35
CA SER A 82 -0.53 -5.78 -24.60
C SER A 82 0.81 -5.59 -25.32
N VAL A 83 1.63 -4.61 -24.91
CA VAL A 83 3.03 -4.52 -25.36
C VAL A 83 3.81 -5.71 -24.79
N SER A 84 4.00 -6.71 -25.65
CA SER A 84 4.95 -7.81 -25.45
C SER A 84 6.33 -7.22 -25.19
N PHE A 85 7.06 -7.78 -24.23
CA PHE A 85 8.50 -7.56 -24.09
C PHE A 85 9.15 -7.66 -25.49
N PRO A 86 10.07 -6.76 -25.87
CA PRO A 86 10.79 -6.91 -27.12
C PRO A 86 11.42 -8.30 -27.16
N ILE A 87 10.99 -9.09 -28.14
CA ILE A 87 11.55 -10.40 -28.45
C ILE A 87 13.01 -10.13 -28.87
N LEU A 88 13.93 -10.92 -28.33
CA LEU A 88 15.38 -10.88 -28.53
C LEU A 88 15.80 -10.34 -29.92
N GLY A 89 16.24 -9.08 -29.99
CA GLY A 89 16.75 -8.51 -31.25
C GLY A 89 16.87 -6.98 -31.35
N GLU A 90 16.10 -6.19 -30.61
CA GLU A 90 16.22 -4.72 -30.65
C GLU A 90 17.29 -4.26 -29.65
N SER A 91 18.55 -4.34 -30.05
CA SER A 91 19.63 -3.69 -29.31
C SER A 91 19.57 -2.18 -29.55
N THR A 92 18.66 -1.50 -28.87
CA THR A 92 19.11 -0.26 -28.22
C THR A 92 19.81 -0.72 -26.94
N PRO A 93 21.13 -0.53 -26.81
CA PRO A 93 21.75 -0.72 -25.52
C PRO A 93 21.21 0.39 -24.61
N ILE A 94 20.10 0.14 -23.91
CA ILE A 94 20.03 0.63 -22.54
C ILE A 94 21.20 -0.07 -21.89
N GLU A 95 22.26 0.68 -21.60
CA GLU A 95 23.49 0.20 -20.96
C GLU A 95 23.13 -0.58 -19.69
N SER A 96 22.87 -1.85 -19.88
CA SER A 96 22.70 -2.88 -18.87
C SER A 96 24.09 -3.32 -18.36
N GLY A 97 25.08 -2.45 -18.56
CA GLY A 97 26.48 -2.59 -18.15
C GLY A 97 26.99 -1.41 -17.31
N SER A 98 26.15 -0.42 -16.97
CA SER A 98 26.51 0.53 -15.93
C SER A 98 26.52 -0.18 -14.57
N THR A 99 27.71 -0.48 -14.07
CA THR A 99 27.94 -0.93 -12.68
C THR A 99 27.73 0.21 -11.67
N GLU A 100 27.40 1.42 -12.14
CA GLU A 100 27.17 2.56 -11.28
C GLU A 100 25.94 2.37 -10.40
N GLN A 101 26.07 2.74 -9.14
CA GLN A 101 25.05 2.55 -8.14
C GLN A 101 23.81 3.40 -8.46
N LYS A 102 22.65 2.75 -8.53
CA LYS A 102 21.34 3.43 -8.66
C LYS A 102 20.78 3.73 -7.28
N THR A 103 20.31 4.96 -7.07
CA THR A 103 19.62 5.37 -5.84
C THR A 103 18.45 6.30 -6.17
N ILE A 104 17.32 6.10 -5.51
CA ILE A 104 16.14 6.96 -5.61
C ILE A 104 16.08 7.85 -4.36
N TYR A 105 16.11 9.16 -4.55
CA TYR A 105 15.90 10.13 -3.48
C TYR A 105 14.50 10.71 -3.58
N ILE A 106 13.78 10.76 -2.46
CA ILE A 106 12.44 11.34 -2.38
C ILE A 106 12.46 12.46 -1.33
N ASP A 107 12.25 13.67 -1.80
CA ASP A 107 12.07 14.85 -0.98
C ASP A 107 10.57 15.07 -0.76
N LEU A 108 10.10 14.75 0.45
CA LEU A 108 8.71 14.94 0.84
C LEU A 108 8.35 16.42 0.97
N THR A 109 9.29 17.30 1.30
CA THR A 109 9.01 18.74 1.43
C THR A 109 8.78 19.36 0.05
N ALA A 110 9.65 19.03 -0.91
CA ALA A 110 9.56 19.52 -2.28
C ALA A 110 8.55 18.74 -3.16
N GLN A 111 8.02 17.62 -2.67
CA GLN A 111 7.19 16.67 -3.43
C GLN A 111 7.87 16.28 -4.75
N LYS A 112 9.15 15.90 -4.67
CA LYS A 112 9.95 15.48 -5.83
C LYS A 112 10.70 14.17 -5.59
N LEU A 113 10.90 13.43 -6.67
CA LEU A 113 11.75 12.26 -6.75
C LEU A 113 12.93 12.54 -7.68
N TYR A 114 14.13 12.14 -7.25
CA TYR A 114 15.36 12.20 -8.02
C TYR A 114 15.94 10.79 -8.17
N ALA A 115 16.06 10.31 -9.40
CA ALA A 115 16.72 9.05 -9.71
C ALA A 115 18.18 9.33 -10.04
N HIS A 116 19.10 8.81 -9.23
CA HIS A 116 20.54 8.97 -9.40
C HIS A 116 21.15 7.68 -9.94
N GLN A 117 22.07 7.81 -10.89
CA GLN A 117 22.97 6.76 -11.35
C GLN A 117 24.39 7.32 -11.23
N GLY A 118 25.13 6.79 -10.24
CA GLY A 118 26.36 7.44 -9.78
C GLY A 118 26.07 8.88 -9.31
N ASP A 119 26.85 9.84 -9.81
CA ASP A 119 26.72 11.26 -9.46
C ASP A 119 25.70 12.03 -10.34
N LYS A 120 25.06 11.36 -11.30
CA LYS A 120 24.15 12.00 -12.25
C LYS A 120 22.70 11.78 -11.87
N ILE A 121 21.90 12.84 -11.96
CA ILE A 121 20.44 12.74 -11.91
C ILE A 121 19.95 12.35 -13.31
N VAL A 122 19.37 11.16 -13.42
CA VAL A 122 18.78 10.67 -14.68
C VAL A 122 17.30 11.01 -14.81
N PHE A 123 16.59 11.11 -13.68
CA PHE A 123 15.21 11.58 -13.63
C PHE A 123 14.98 12.55 -12.48
N GLU A 124 14.19 13.59 -12.74
CA GLU A 124 13.54 14.44 -11.75
C GLU A 124 12.05 14.44 -12.06
N MET A 125 11.22 14.02 -11.10
CA MET A 125 9.79 13.80 -11.30
C MET A 125 8.98 14.37 -10.12
N PRO A 126 7.87 15.08 -10.37
CA PRO A 126 6.95 15.46 -9.30
C PRO A 126 6.23 14.22 -8.74
N ILE A 127 6.03 14.17 -7.43
CA ILE A 127 5.33 13.07 -6.74
C ILE A 127 4.09 13.57 -6.01
N SER A 128 3.23 12.64 -5.60
CA SER A 128 2.27 12.89 -4.52
C SER A 128 2.51 11.90 -3.37
N SER A 129 2.96 12.41 -2.23
CA SER A 129 3.15 11.60 -1.02
C SER A 129 1.87 11.52 -0.18
N GLY A 130 1.98 10.90 0.99
CA GLY A 130 0.89 10.58 1.89
C GLY A 130 0.18 11.77 2.53
N LYS A 131 -1.05 12.04 2.10
CA LYS A 131 -1.99 13.01 2.70
C LYS A 131 -2.81 12.39 3.82
N TRP A 132 -3.38 11.20 3.59
CA TRP A 132 -4.25 10.51 4.55
C TRP A 132 -3.53 9.44 5.38
N GLY A 133 -2.24 9.22 5.10
CA GLY A 133 -1.36 8.37 5.90
C GLY A 133 0.08 8.74 5.60
N GLN A 134 0.93 8.75 6.63
CA GLN A 134 2.30 9.23 6.50
C GLN A 134 3.15 8.32 5.59
N THR A 135 3.82 8.92 4.61
CA THR A 135 4.92 8.27 3.89
C THR A 135 6.12 8.15 4.83
N PRO A 136 6.67 6.95 5.05
CA PRO A 136 7.76 6.76 6.00
C PRO A 136 9.06 7.37 5.47
N THR A 137 9.83 8.02 6.34
CA THR A 137 11.18 8.52 6.05
C THR A 137 12.23 7.48 6.43
N GLY A 138 13.39 7.51 5.77
CA GLY A 138 14.51 6.61 6.05
C GLY A 138 15.12 6.03 4.79
N GLU A 139 15.94 4.99 4.98
CA GLU A 139 16.51 4.21 3.89
C GLU A 139 15.72 2.92 3.69
N PHE A 140 15.41 2.63 2.43
CA PHE A 140 14.64 1.46 2.03
C PHE A 140 15.31 0.77 0.84
N LEU A 141 14.89 -0.45 0.58
CA LEU A 141 15.23 -1.19 -0.63
C LEU A 141 13.94 -1.60 -1.33
N VAL A 142 13.90 -1.44 -2.66
CA VAL A 142 12.89 -2.13 -3.47
C VAL A 142 13.04 -3.63 -3.22
N TRP A 143 11.94 -4.34 -3.01
CA TRP A 143 11.94 -5.81 -2.86
C TRP A 143 11.09 -6.50 -3.92
N SER A 144 10.12 -5.79 -4.52
CA SER A 144 9.23 -6.31 -5.56
C SER A 144 8.84 -5.25 -6.57
N LYS A 145 8.69 -5.68 -7.82
CA LYS A 145 8.24 -4.90 -8.96
C LYS A 145 7.09 -5.63 -9.64
N LEU A 146 5.93 -4.98 -9.75
CA LEU A 146 4.73 -5.50 -10.42
C LEU A 146 4.32 -4.57 -11.56
N LYS A 147 4.07 -5.13 -12.75
CA LYS A 147 3.57 -4.34 -13.88
C LYS A 147 2.18 -3.78 -13.57
N PHE A 148 1.30 -4.59 -12.98
CA PHE A 148 -0.01 -4.18 -12.48
C PHE A 148 -0.34 -4.82 -11.13
N THR A 149 -1.06 -4.09 -10.29
CA THR A 149 -1.64 -4.66 -9.06
C THR A 149 -2.91 -3.92 -8.69
N ARG A 150 -3.79 -4.56 -7.92
CA ARG A 150 -4.95 -3.89 -7.35
C ARG A 150 -4.64 -3.39 -5.96
N MET A 151 -4.96 -2.12 -5.71
CA MET A 151 -4.83 -1.51 -4.39
C MET A 151 -6.20 -1.08 -3.89
N LYS A 152 -6.59 -1.57 -2.71
CA LYS A 152 -7.84 -1.20 -2.05
C LYS A 152 -7.56 -0.80 -0.61
N GLY A 153 -8.26 0.20 -0.11
CA GLY A 153 -8.02 0.71 1.23
C GLY A 153 -8.78 1.98 1.57
N GLY A 154 -8.21 2.75 2.50
CA GLY A 154 -8.81 3.97 3.02
C GLY A 154 -10.01 3.69 3.93
N ASN A 155 -10.76 4.74 4.25
CA ASN A 155 -11.92 4.66 5.14
C ASN A 155 -13.14 5.32 4.47
N LYS A 156 -14.24 4.58 4.38
CA LYS A 156 -15.49 5.06 3.75
C LYS A 156 -16.15 6.19 4.54
N GLU A 157 -16.13 6.11 5.87
CA GLU A 157 -16.72 7.11 6.76
C GLU A 157 -15.93 8.43 6.71
N LEU A 158 -14.63 8.35 6.45
CA LEU A 158 -13.76 9.52 6.29
C LEU A 158 -13.70 10.04 4.85
N GLY A 159 -14.41 9.43 3.90
CA GLY A 159 -14.35 9.81 2.49
C GLY A 159 -13.00 9.54 1.80
N THR A 160 -12.16 8.67 2.38
CA THR A 160 -10.81 8.36 1.88
C THR A 160 -10.72 6.99 1.21
N TYR A 161 -11.84 6.27 1.12
CA TYR A 161 -11.87 4.93 0.53
C TYR A 161 -11.44 4.91 -0.93
N TYR A 162 -10.65 3.90 -1.29
CA TYR A 162 -10.24 3.64 -2.66
C TYR A 162 -10.28 2.14 -3.00
N ASN A 163 -10.51 1.86 -4.28
CA ASN A 163 -10.44 0.53 -4.87
C ASN A 163 -9.98 0.68 -6.32
N LEU A 164 -8.68 0.50 -6.54
CA LEU A 164 -7.96 0.87 -7.75
C LEU A 164 -7.45 -0.40 -8.43
N PRO A 165 -8.16 -0.94 -9.45
CA PRO A 165 -7.62 -1.98 -10.32
C PRO A 165 -6.41 -1.48 -11.11
N ASN A 166 -5.53 -2.39 -11.51
CA ASN A 166 -4.47 -2.14 -12.48
C ASN A 166 -3.58 -0.92 -12.16
N VAL A 167 -3.26 -0.70 -10.89
CA VAL A 167 -2.24 0.28 -10.47
C VAL A 167 -0.92 -0.09 -11.15
N PRO A 168 -0.40 0.75 -12.07
CA PRO A 168 0.68 0.34 -12.95
C PRO A 168 2.05 0.59 -12.34
N TYR A 169 3.04 -0.20 -12.76
CA TYR A 169 4.47 0.01 -12.49
C TYR A 169 4.80 0.15 -11.00
N THR A 170 4.27 -0.76 -10.19
CA THR A 170 4.43 -0.70 -8.73
C THR A 170 5.77 -1.27 -8.30
N MET A 171 6.55 -0.48 -7.56
CA MET A 171 7.77 -0.90 -6.88
C MET A 171 7.55 -0.85 -5.37
N PHE A 172 7.40 -2.01 -4.74
CA PHE A 172 7.30 -2.10 -3.29
C PHE A 172 8.66 -2.02 -2.64
N PHE A 173 8.73 -1.32 -1.50
CA PHE A 173 9.96 -1.17 -0.75
C PHE A 173 9.78 -1.53 0.73
N GLU A 174 10.89 -1.86 1.37
CA GLU A 174 10.94 -2.23 2.78
C GLU A 174 12.19 -1.67 3.45
N SER A 175 12.16 -1.61 4.77
CA SER A 175 13.34 -1.43 5.60
C SER A 175 13.24 -2.33 6.83
N LYS A 176 14.26 -2.29 7.68
CA LYS A 176 14.24 -3.01 8.96
C LYS A 176 13.05 -2.60 9.85
N ASP A 177 12.68 -1.32 9.82
CA ASP A 177 11.63 -0.75 10.66
C ASP A 177 10.26 -0.69 9.95
N VAL A 178 10.25 -0.85 8.62
CA VAL A 178 9.04 -0.85 7.79
C VAL A 178 9.00 -2.16 7.01
N PRO A 179 8.38 -3.22 7.57
CA PRO A 179 8.34 -4.53 6.92
C PRO A 179 7.45 -4.54 5.67
N ARG A 180 7.67 -5.51 4.76
CA ARG A 180 6.84 -5.74 3.55
C ARG A 180 5.35 -5.74 3.81
N THR A 181 4.94 -6.18 5.00
CA THR A 181 3.53 -6.23 5.41
C THR A 181 2.86 -4.86 5.40
N ARG A 182 3.62 -3.76 5.45
CA ARG A 182 3.13 -2.39 5.30
C ARG A 182 2.85 -1.99 3.85
N GLY A 183 3.25 -2.77 2.84
CA GLY A 183 2.85 -2.56 1.45
C GLY A 183 3.10 -1.15 0.89
N PHE A 184 4.10 -0.41 1.39
CA PHE A 184 4.46 0.89 0.81
C PHE A 184 5.17 0.68 -0.52
N GLY A 185 4.85 1.53 -1.49
CA GLY A 185 5.46 1.47 -2.80
C GLY A 185 5.48 2.81 -3.52
N ILE A 186 6.27 2.83 -4.59
CA ILE A 186 6.26 3.87 -5.62
C ILE A 186 5.46 3.30 -6.79
N HIS A 187 4.48 4.01 -7.32
CA HIS A 187 3.67 3.50 -8.44
C HIS A 187 3.04 4.62 -9.26
N GLY A 188 2.51 4.27 -10.43
CA GLY A 188 1.70 5.17 -11.24
C GLY A 188 0.32 5.40 -10.61
N ALA A 189 -0.19 6.63 -10.69
CA ALA A 189 -1.53 6.99 -10.24
C ALA A 189 -2.34 7.56 -11.41
N TYR A 190 -3.26 6.77 -11.97
CA TYR A 190 -4.09 7.21 -13.08
C TYR A 190 -5.33 8.01 -12.65
N TRP A 191 -5.63 8.04 -11.35
CA TRP A 191 -6.87 8.57 -10.79
C TRP A 191 -6.81 10.05 -10.40
N HIS A 192 -5.63 10.66 -10.43
CA HIS A 192 -5.44 12.08 -10.16
C HIS A 192 -4.23 12.63 -10.92
N ASN A 193 -4.15 13.96 -11.04
CA ASN A 193 -3.02 14.66 -11.65
C ASN A 193 -2.30 15.63 -10.68
N ASN A 194 -2.52 15.48 -9.37
CA ASN A 194 -2.01 16.40 -8.33
C ASN A 194 -0.51 16.20 -7.98
N PHE A 195 0.33 15.91 -8.99
CA PHE A 195 1.75 15.67 -8.77
C PHE A 195 2.46 16.98 -8.39
N GLY A 196 3.33 16.92 -7.39
CA GLY A 196 3.90 18.08 -6.70
C GLY A 196 3.17 18.43 -5.41
N HIS A 197 2.11 17.70 -5.07
CA HIS A 197 1.26 17.93 -3.90
C HIS A 197 0.85 16.58 -3.25
N PRO A 198 0.70 16.50 -1.91
CA PRO A 198 0.30 15.27 -1.23
C PRO A 198 -1.10 14.80 -1.64
N MET A 199 -1.24 13.54 -2.05
CA MET A 199 -2.52 12.97 -2.50
C MET A 199 -2.60 11.43 -2.40
N SER A 200 -1.80 10.83 -1.51
CA SER A 200 -1.82 9.38 -1.31
C SER A 200 -2.18 8.99 0.13
N HIS A 201 -2.27 7.69 0.38
CA HIS A 201 -2.42 7.14 1.73
C HIS A 201 -1.07 6.79 2.39
N GLY A 202 0.05 7.06 1.72
CA GLY A 202 1.38 6.73 2.23
C GLY A 202 2.34 6.29 1.12
N CYS A 203 1.86 5.64 0.06
CA CYS A 203 2.63 5.38 -1.16
C CYS A 203 3.12 6.68 -1.82
N VAL A 204 4.08 6.55 -2.73
CA VAL A 204 4.62 7.66 -3.50
C VAL A 204 4.05 7.56 -4.92
N ASN A 205 3.10 8.44 -5.24
CA ASN A 205 2.43 8.43 -6.53
C ASN A 205 3.24 9.20 -7.57
N LEU A 206 3.33 8.66 -8.77
CA LEU A 206 3.89 9.30 -9.96
C LEU A 206 2.84 9.33 -11.08
N ALA A 207 3.05 10.20 -12.07
CA ALA A 207 2.32 10.08 -13.33
C ALA A 207 2.62 8.69 -13.94
N PRO A 208 1.64 7.98 -14.54
CA PRO A 208 1.88 6.65 -15.07
C PRO A 208 3.07 6.54 -16.03
N THR A 209 3.29 7.56 -16.87
CA THR A 209 4.43 7.64 -17.79
C THR A 209 5.78 7.78 -17.10
N ASP A 210 5.81 8.42 -15.94
CA ASP A 210 7.04 8.61 -15.16
C ASP A 210 7.33 7.40 -14.28
N ALA A 211 6.27 6.79 -13.72
CA ALA A 211 6.35 5.50 -13.05
C ALA A 211 6.92 4.41 -13.99
N GLU A 212 6.50 4.38 -15.26
CA GLU A 212 7.02 3.47 -16.27
C GLU A 212 8.54 3.60 -16.47
N LYS A 213 9.01 4.83 -16.72
CA LYS A 213 10.45 5.12 -16.91
C LYS A 213 11.26 4.67 -15.69
N LEU A 214 10.81 5.06 -14.50
CA LEU A 214 11.49 4.71 -13.25
C LEU A 214 11.47 3.19 -13.01
N TYR A 215 10.35 2.53 -13.30
CA TYR A 215 10.20 1.08 -13.15
C TYR A 215 11.15 0.29 -14.03
N TYR A 216 11.33 0.67 -15.30
CA TYR A 216 12.28 -0.03 -16.17
C TYR A 216 13.74 0.32 -15.89
N TRP A 217 14.01 1.51 -15.36
CA TRP A 217 15.36 1.92 -14.95
C TRP A 217 15.81 1.27 -13.65
N ALA A 218 14.93 1.15 -12.64
CA ALA A 218 15.28 0.64 -11.32
C ALA A 218 15.62 -0.86 -11.32
N ASP A 219 16.45 -1.27 -10.37
CA ASP A 219 16.80 -2.65 -10.09
C ASP A 219 15.78 -3.29 -9.13
N PRO A 220 15.56 -4.61 -9.21
CA PRO A 220 16.18 -5.54 -10.16
C PRO A 220 15.65 -5.32 -11.59
N PRO A 221 16.44 -5.64 -12.64
CA PRO A 221 15.97 -5.60 -14.02
C PRO A 221 14.66 -6.38 -14.19
N VAL A 222 13.73 -5.84 -14.97
CA VAL A 222 12.41 -6.44 -15.16
C VAL A 222 12.55 -7.72 -15.99
N LEU A 223 12.25 -8.88 -15.40
CA LEU A 223 12.33 -10.19 -16.07
C LEU A 223 10.97 -10.74 -16.52
N GLY A 224 9.88 -10.05 -16.17
CA GLY A 224 8.51 -10.46 -16.46
C GLY A 224 7.49 -9.49 -15.89
N ILE A 225 6.22 -9.92 -15.81
CA ILE A 225 5.13 -9.12 -15.24
C ILE A 225 5.29 -8.87 -13.73
N THR A 226 6.05 -9.74 -13.07
CA THR A 226 6.47 -9.62 -11.68
C THR A 226 7.97 -9.87 -11.60
N THR A 227 8.68 -9.11 -10.77
CA THR A 227 10.09 -9.32 -10.48
C THR A 227 10.32 -9.13 -8.99
N GLN A 228 10.94 -10.13 -8.34
CA GLN A 228 11.34 -10.07 -6.94
C GLN A 228 12.86 -9.91 -6.85
N THR A 229 13.35 -9.24 -5.83
CA THR A 229 14.79 -9.17 -5.58
C THR A 229 15.37 -10.50 -5.15
N THR A 230 16.61 -10.76 -5.54
CA THR A 230 17.43 -11.87 -5.03
C THR A 230 18.65 -11.33 -4.29
N LYS A 231 19.48 -12.21 -3.72
CA LYS A 231 20.75 -11.78 -3.12
C LYS A 231 21.72 -11.27 -4.19
N GLU A 232 21.63 -11.83 -5.40
CA GLU A 232 22.47 -11.54 -6.55
C GLU A 232 22.00 -10.31 -7.33
N SER A 233 20.72 -9.97 -7.22
CA SER A 233 20.11 -8.77 -7.80
C SER A 233 19.30 -8.04 -6.73
N PRO A 234 19.98 -7.29 -5.83
CA PRO A 234 19.30 -6.47 -4.84
C PRO A 234 18.52 -5.36 -5.53
N GLY A 235 17.45 -4.91 -4.90
CA GLY A 235 16.65 -3.82 -5.44
C GLY A 235 17.31 -2.46 -5.23
N THR A 236 16.86 -1.48 -5.99
CA THR A 236 17.38 -0.10 -5.88
C THR A 236 17.20 0.45 -4.47
N LYS A 237 18.24 1.11 -3.96
CA LYS A 237 18.19 1.87 -2.70
C LYS A 237 17.26 3.06 -2.86
N ILE A 238 16.42 3.30 -1.86
CA ILE A 238 15.56 4.46 -1.76
C ILE A 238 15.91 5.23 -0.48
N VAL A 239 16.00 6.55 -0.57
CA VAL A 239 16.19 7.45 0.57
C VAL A 239 15.04 8.45 0.58
N ILE A 240 14.19 8.37 1.61
CA ILE A 240 13.03 9.26 1.78
C ILE A 240 13.32 10.22 2.93
N TYR A 241 13.22 11.52 2.68
CA TYR A 241 13.52 12.56 3.66
C TYR A 241 12.56 13.76 3.54
N GLY A 242 12.71 14.72 4.44
CA GLY A 242 11.84 15.90 4.49
C GLY A 242 10.52 15.62 5.22
N THR A 243 9.54 16.50 5.03
CA THR A 243 8.23 16.40 5.67
C THR A 243 7.14 16.74 4.67
N THR A 244 6.12 15.88 4.58
CA THR A 244 4.96 16.12 3.73
C THR A 244 4.26 17.42 4.14
N PRO A 245 4.05 18.38 3.22
CA PRO A 245 3.30 19.61 3.50
C PRO A 245 1.87 19.33 3.99
N VAL A 246 1.38 20.18 4.88
CA VAL A 246 -0.03 20.18 5.29
C VAL A 246 -0.78 21.06 4.29
N GLU A 247 -1.64 20.45 3.48
CA GLU A 247 -2.47 21.11 2.46
C GLU A 247 -3.97 20.88 2.69
#